data_AF-A0A645E6L9-F1
#
_entry.id   AF-A0A645E6L9-F1
#
_cell.length_a   1.000
_cell.length_b   1.000
_cell.length_c   1.000
_cell.angle_alpha   90.00
_cell.angle_beta   90.00
_cell.angle_gamma   90.00
#
_symmetry.space_group_name_H-M   'P 1'
#
loop_
_entity.id
_entity.type
_entity.pdbx_description
1 polymer ?
#
loop_
_entity_poly.entity_id
_entity_poly.type
_entity_poly.pdbx_seq_one_letter_code
_entity_poly.pdbx_strand_id
1 'polypeptide(L)'
;MHGAAIIFTGGELLGLERLIAPETGYAIVDDRERLIEELLFGAPEQCSASGRDGWLTAQMYLYKIANLLRLARPRSRPGCWQLAAHDVETDRQWVGRVEQELRRDLAEGIPLQRLAAKMGCSVTTLNNRYREFTGHTIRQALLNIRVALVRVRWKATGPLRKSPPKPDSAMSFICQKPFAASPA
;
A
#
# COMPACT_ATOMS: atom_id res chain seq x y z
N MET A 1 26.29 -29.26 -2.46
CA MET A 1 25.46 -28.32 -1.68
C MET A 1 26.41 -27.37 -0.98
N HIS A 2 26.45 -26.10 -1.40
CA HIS A 2 27.12 -25.07 -0.61
C HIS A 2 26.11 -24.58 0.43
N GLY A 3 26.47 -24.71 1.71
CA GLY A 3 25.70 -24.16 2.82
C GLY A 3 26.55 -23.09 3.48
N ALA A 4 25.91 -21.97 3.84
CA ALA A 4 26.50 -20.95 4.68
C ALA A 4 25.80 -20.93 6.03
N ALA A 5 26.53 -20.61 7.09
CA ALA A 5 25.97 -20.40 8.42
C ALA A 5 26.02 -18.91 8.75
N ILE A 6 24.88 -18.37 9.18
CA ILE A 6 24.80 -17.01 9.74
C ILE A 6 24.62 -17.17 11.24
N ILE A 7 25.58 -16.63 12.01
CA ILE A 7 25.55 -16.61 13.46
C ILE A 7 25.37 -15.16 13.88
N PHE A 8 24.37 -14.90 14.71
CA PHE A 8 24.07 -13.57 15.23
C PHE A 8 23.83 -13.64 16.74
N THR A 9 24.08 -12.52 17.40
CA THR A 9 23.65 -12.26 18.78
C THR A 9 22.67 -11.09 18.76
N GLY A 10 21.73 -11.02 19.72
CA GLY A 10 20.72 -9.96 19.73
C GLY A 10 19.58 -10.15 18.73
N GLY A 11 19.36 -11.37 18.23
CA GLY A 11 18.30 -11.66 17.25
C GLY A 11 16.89 -11.42 17.78
N GLU A 12 16.72 -11.50 19.10
CA GLU A 12 15.49 -11.19 19.83
C GLU A 12 15.03 -9.75 19.62
N LEU A 13 15.96 -8.80 19.44
CA LEU A 13 15.63 -7.40 19.16
C LEU A 13 15.06 -7.22 17.74
N LEU A 14 15.30 -8.19 16.85
CA LEU A 14 14.91 -8.16 15.45
C LEU A 14 13.78 -9.16 15.14
N GLY A 15 13.28 -9.90 16.12
CA GLY A 15 12.23 -10.91 15.94
C GLY A 15 12.72 -12.17 15.22
N LEU A 16 14.01 -12.49 15.29
CA LEU A 16 14.62 -13.65 14.63
C LEU A 16 14.56 -14.93 15.48
N GLU A 17 14.29 -14.81 16.77
CA GLU A 17 14.10 -15.92 17.71
C GLU A 17 13.02 -16.90 17.24
N ARG A 18 11.99 -16.39 16.55
CA ARG A 18 10.91 -17.21 15.97
C ARG A 18 11.41 -18.24 14.96
N LEU A 19 12.58 -18.01 14.36
CA LEU A 19 13.15 -18.89 13.33
C LEU A 19 13.80 -20.13 13.95
N ILE A 20 14.33 -19.98 15.16
CA ILE A 20 15.15 -20.97 15.83
C ILE A 20 14.23 -22.01 16.46
N ALA A 21 14.31 -23.25 15.96
CA ALA A 21 13.57 -24.35 16.55
C ALA A 21 14.17 -24.72 17.92
N PRO A 22 13.38 -24.81 19.00
CA PRO A 22 13.88 -25.10 20.35
C PRO A 22 14.68 -26.40 20.44
N GLU A 23 14.34 -27.38 19.60
CA GLU A 23 14.91 -28.72 19.64
C GLU A 23 16.29 -28.80 18.98
N THR A 24 16.55 -27.93 18.01
CA THR A 24 17.80 -27.94 17.22
C THR A 24 18.72 -26.78 17.55
N GLY A 25 18.18 -25.67 18.08
CA GLY A 25 18.95 -24.45 18.32
C GLY A 25 19.36 -23.71 17.04
N TYR A 26 18.84 -24.10 15.88
CA TYR A 26 19.08 -23.42 14.60
C TYR A 26 17.88 -23.51 13.65
N ALA A 27 17.92 -22.68 12.60
CA ALA A 27 16.96 -22.68 11.51
C ALA A 27 17.65 -23.03 10.19
N ILE A 28 16.97 -23.76 9.31
CA ILE A 28 17.38 -23.96 7.91
C ILE A 28 16.55 -23.02 7.06
N VAL A 29 17.20 -22.12 6.35
CA VAL A 29 16.55 -21.17 5.45
C VAL A 29 16.86 -21.58 4.01
N ASP A 30 15.82 -21.83 3.22
CA ASP A 30 15.92 -22.15 1.80
C ASP A 30 16.07 -20.86 0.98
N ASP A 31 17.29 -20.59 0.51
CA ASP A 31 17.66 -19.43 -0.31
C ASP A 31 17.80 -19.82 -1.80
N ARG A 32 16.74 -20.38 -2.40
CA ARG A 32 16.78 -20.82 -3.81
C ARG A 32 17.04 -19.69 -4.79
N GLU A 33 16.58 -18.49 -4.45
CA GLU A 33 16.71 -17.29 -5.27
C GLU A 33 18.01 -16.53 -4.97
N ARG A 34 18.90 -17.09 -4.13
CA ARG A 34 20.22 -16.54 -3.82
C ARG A 34 20.17 -15.10 -3.26
N LEU A 35 19.10 -14.73 -2.57
CA LEU A 35 18.92 -13.37 -2.05
C LEU A 35 19.88 -13.04 -0.93
N ILE A 36 20.09 -13.97 0.01
CA ILE A 36 21.04 -13.76 1.09
C ILE A 36 22.45 -13.83 0.51
N GLU A 37 22.69 -14.75 -0.42
CA GLU A 37 23.96 -14.85 -1.12
C GLU A 37 24.31 -13.53 -1.85
N GLU A 38 23.40 -12.97 -2.63
CA GLU A 38 23.59 -11.69 -3.31
C GLU A 38 23.85 -10.53 -2.34
N LEU A 39 23.16 -10.49 -1.19
CA LEU A 39 23.39 -9.45 -0.19
C LEU A 39 24.75 -9.62 0.53
N LEU A 40 25.19 -10.86 0.76
CA LEU A 40 26.48 -11.14 1.41
C LEU A 40 27.67 -10.94 0.48
N PHE A 41 27.55 -11.37 -0.78
CA PHE A 41 28.65 -11.37 -1.74
C PHE A 41 28.60 -10.23 -2.75
N GLY A 42 27.47 -9.52 -2.89
CA GLY A 42 27.35 -8.31 -3.70
C GLY A 42 27.76 -7.03 -2.95
N ALA A 43 27.80 -7.06 -1.62
CA ALA A 43 28.21 -5.95 -0.76
C ALA A 43 29.74 -5.67 -0.64
N PRO A 44 30.66 -6.65 -0.72
CA PRO A 44 32.08 -6.46 -0.41
C PRO A 44 32.80 -5.45 -1.31
N GLU A 45 32.46 -5.37 -2.60
CA GLU A 45 33.08 -4.39 -3.51
C GLU A 45 32.77 -2.94 -3.11
N GLN A 46 31.60 -2.69 -2.51
CA GLN A 46 31.16 -1.35 -2.09
C GLN A 46 31.64 -1.00 -0.67
N CYS A 47 31.82 -1.99 0.20
CA CYS A 47 32.18 -1.77 1.60
C CYS A 47 33.69 -1.54 1.81
N SER A 48 34.52 -2.10 0.93
CA SER A 48 35.99 -2.11 1.09
C SER A 48 36.64 -0.75 0.83
N ALA A 49 35.95 0.19 0.18
CA ALA A 49 36.55 1.41 -0.35
C ALA A 49 36.42 2.68 0.53
N SER A 50 35.58 2.68 1.58
CA SER A 50 34.98 3.97 2.01
C SER A 50 34.97 4.27 3.52
N GLY A 51 35.81 3.63 4.34
CA GLY A 51 35.91 3.95 5.78
C GLY A 51 34.54 3.91 6.48
N ARG A 52 34.05 5.07 6.98
CA ARG A 52 32.74 5.18 7.65
C ARG A 52 31.56 4.84 6.74
N ASP A 53 31.60 5.25 5.47
CA ASP A 53 30.50 5.00 4.54
C ASP A 53 30.43 3.53 4.16
N GLY A 54 31.58 2.86 4.07
CA GLY A 54 31.67 1.42 3.89
C GLY A 54 31.07 0.66 5.08
N TRP A 55 31.36 1.11 6.30
CA TRP A 55 30.74 0.55 7.52
C TRP A 55 29.21 0.74 7.54
N LEU A 56 28.70 1.94 7.23
CA LEU A 56 27.25 2.19 7.16
C LEU A 56 26.57 1.35 6.08
N THR A 57 27.25 1.17 4.94
CA THR A 57 26.77 0.34 3.84
C THR A 57 26.68 -1.13 4.26
N ALA A 58 27.72 -1.65 4.93
CA ALA A 58 27.70 -3.00 5.49
C ALA A 58 26.55 -3.20 6.50
N GLN A 59 26.32 -2.21 7.38
CA GLN A 59 25.20 -2.23 8.32
C GLN A 59 23.85 -2.30 7.58
N MET A 60 23.65 -1.49 6.53
CA MET A 60 22.44 -1.56 5.71
C MET A 60 22.21 -2.97 5.13
N TYR A 61 23.25 -3.61 4.59
CA TYR A 61 23.14 -4.98 4.05
C TYR A 61 22.77 -6.00 5.14
N LEU A 62 23.36 -5.90 6.33
CA LEU A 62 22.99 -6.74 7.48
C LEU A 62 21.51 -6.56 7.85
N TYR A 63 21.00 -5.32 7.90
CA TYR A 63 19.59 -5.07 8.18
C TYR A 63 18.66 -5.60 7.09
N LYS A 64 19.07 -5.57 5.81
CA LYS A 64 18.32 -6.18 4.71
C LYS A 64 18.21 -7.69 4.88
N ILE A 65 19.32 -8.36 5.22
CA ILE A 65 19.35 -9.81 5.49
C ILE A 65 18.44 -10.12 6.70
N ALA A 66 18.58 -9.38 7.80
CA ALA A 66 17.73 -9.58 8.98
C ALA A 66 16.24 -9.41 8.64
N ASN A 67 15.88 -8.41 7.83
CA ASN A 67 14.48 -8.23 7.42
C ASN A 67 13.98 -9.38 6.51
N LEU A 68 14.80 -9.91 5.61
CA LEU A 68 14.43 -11.09 4.81
C LEU A 68 14.17 -12.31 5.70
N LEU A 69 15.05 -12.56 6.67
CA LEU A 69 14.89 -13.64 7.64
C LEU A 69 13.63 -13.44 8.51
N ARG A 70 13.39 -12.21 8.99
CA ARG A 70 12.20 -11.85 9.76
C ARG A 70 10.89 -12.02 8.97
N LEU A 71 10.94 -12.00 7.65
CA LEU A 71 9.78 -12.19 6.78
C LEU A 71 9.68 -13.61 6.19
N ALA A 72 10.63 -14.49 6.50
CA ALA A 72 10.62 -15.87 6.05
C ALA A 72 9.35 -16.60 6.55
N ARG A 73 8.85 -17.51 5.71
CA ARG A 73 7.65 -18.31 6.01
C ARG A 73 8.03 -19.74 6.39
N PRO A 74 7.33 -20.36 7.35
CA PRO A 74 7.59 -21.74 7.71
C PRO A 74 7.26 -22.68 6.54
N ARG A 75 8.04 -23.75 6.40
CA ARG A 75 7.75 -24.87 5.49
C ARG A 75 7.10 -26.03 6.23
N SER A 76 6.72 -27.05 5.47
CA SER A 76 6.14 -28.29 5.99
C SER A 76 7.01 -29.02 7.02
N ARG A 77 8.34 -28.78 7.03
CA ARG A 77 9.27 -29.37 8.00
C ARG A 77 9.59 -28.35 9.11
N PRO A 78 9.48 -28.74 10.40
CA PRO A 78 9.89 -27.90 11.53
C PRO A 78 11.35 -27.44 11.40
N GLY A 79 11.61 -26.18 11.78
CA GLY A 79 12.93 -25.57 11.65
C GLY A 79 13.36 -25.26 10.20
N CYS A 80 12.52 -25.52 9.20
CA CYS A 80 12.76 -25.13 7.81
C CYS A 80 11.91 -23.92 7.42
N TRP A 81 12.56 -22.93 6.82
CA TRP A 81 11.98 -21.66 6.42
C TRP A 81 12.25 -21.40 4.96
N GLN A 82 11.34 -20.70 4.30
CA GLN A 82 11.51 -20.23 2.93
C GLN A 82 11.55 -18.71 2.94
N LEU A 83 12.56 -18.13 2.28
CA LEU A 83 12.61 -16.69 2.07
C LEU A 83 11.43 -16.26 1.22
N ALA A 84 10.75 -15.21 1.66
CA ALA A 84 9.73 -14.54 0.87
C ALA A 84 10.42 -13.67 -0.19
N ALA A 85 10.98 -14.34 -1.19
CA ALA A 85 11.96 -13.76 -2.09
C ALA A 85 11.40 -12.71 -3.07
N HIS A 86 10.10 -12.45 -3.02
CA HIS A 86 9.43 -11.57 -3.96
C HIS A 86 8.32 -10.68 -3.38
N ASP A 87 8.00 -10.77 -2.09
CA ASP A 87 6.78 -10.13 -1.60
C ASP A 87 7.00 -8.65 -1.26
N VAL A 88 8.07 -8.21 -0.59
CA VAL A 88 8.10 -6.80 -0.10
C VAL A 88 8.18 -5.74 -1.20
N GLU A 89 9.05 -5.94 -2.20
CA GLU A 89 9.23 -4.97 -3.29
C GLU A 89 8.07 -5.07 -4.30
N THR A 90 7.65 -6.29 -4.66
CA THR A 90 6.51 -6.52 -5.56
C THR A 90 5.19 -6.11 -4.92
N ASP A 91 5.00 -6.30 -3.61
CA ASP A 91 3.77 -5.93 -2.91
C ASP A 91 3.70 -4.42 -2.68
N ARG A 92 4.81 -3.73 -2.42
CA ARG A 92 4.83 -2.25 -2.45
C ARG A 92 4.52 -1.72 -3.84
N GLN A 93 5.11 -2.30 -4.89
CA GLN A 93 4.80 -1.94 -6.27
C GLN A 93 3.35 -2.31 -6.66
N TRP A 94 2.81 -3.38 -6.10
CA TRP A 94 1.43 -3.82 -6.31
C TRP A 94 0.43 -2.89 -5.61
N VAL A 95 0.65 -2.57 -4.33
CA VAL A 95 -0.14 -1.57 -3.59
C VAL A 95 -0.04 -0.20 -4.27
N GLY A 96 1.16 0.21 -4.68
CA GLY A 96 1.38 1.44 -5.44
C GLY A 96 0.58 1.48 -6.75
N ARG A 97 0.58 0.38 -7.52
CA ARG A 97 -0.26 0.24 -8.73
C ARG A 97 -1.75 0.31 -8.41
N VAL A 98 -2.22 -0.38 -7.36
CA VAL A 98 -3.63 -0.30 -6.92
C VAL A 98 -4.00 1.14 -6.58
N GLU A 99 -3.20 1.84 -5.79
CA GLU A 99 -3.46 3.24 -5.42
C GLU A 99 -3.42 4.19 -6.62
N GLN A 100 -2.50 3.98 -7.56
CA GLN A 100 -2.43 4.77 -8.78
C GLN A 100 -3.69 4.60 -9.63
N GLU A 101 -4.16 3.37 -9.79
CA GLU A 101 -5.41 3.06 -10.49
C GLU A 101 -6.62 3.68 -9.78
N LEU A 102 -6.66 3.61 -8.44
CA LEU A 102 -7.70 4.27 -7.64
C LEU A 102 -7.69 5.79 -7.83
N ARG A 103 -6.51 6.43 -7.89
CA ARG A 103 -6.35 7.88 -8.10
C ARG A 103 -6.69 8.31 -9.52
N ARG A 104 -6.29 7.55 -10.54
CA ARG A 104 -6.56 7.89 -11.95
C ARG A 104 -8.05 7.90 -12.23
N ASP A 105 -8.77 6.91 -11.71
CA ASP A 105 -10.14 6.65 -12.12
C ASP A 105 -11.18 7.17 -11.11
N LEU A 106 -10.74 8.08 -10.22
CA LEU A 106 -11.53 8.63 -9.13
C LEU A 106 -12.68 9.54 -9.61
N ALA A 107 -12.54 10.12 -10.81
CA ALA A 107 -13.55 10.95 -11.46
C ALA A 107 -14.71 10.12 -12.06
N GLU A 108 -14.47 8.87 -12.45
CA GLU A 108 -15.44 8.04 -13.18
C GLU A 108 -16.19 7.04 -12.29
N GLY A 109 -15.76 6.85 -11.03
CA GLY A 109 -16.44 5.97 -10.09
C GLY A 109 -16.38 4.50 -10.49
N ILE A 110 -15.17 3.95 -10.62
CA ILE A 110 -15.00 2.57 -11.10
C ILE A 110 -15.62 1.53 -10.14
N PRO A 111 -16.35 0.54 -10.70
CA PRO A 111 -16.76 -0.66 -9.96
C PRO A 111 -15.55 -1.53 -9.62
N LEU A 112 -15.47 -2.00 -8.37
CA LEU A 112 -14.35 -2.82 -7.84
C LEU A 112 -14.02 -4.04 -8.71
N GLN A 113 -15.00 -4.56 -9.45
CA GLN A 113 -14.86 -5.65 -10.41
C GLN A 113 -13.87 -5.31 -11.53
N ARG A 114 -13.92 -4.07 -12.06
CA ARG A 114 -13.04 -3.61 -13.13
C ARG A 114 -11.62 -3.38 -12.62
N LEU A 115 -11.47 -2.89 -11.39
CA LEU A 115 -10.16 -2.80 -10.74
C LEU A 115 -9.54 -4.20 -10.54
N ALA A 116 -10.34 -5.15 -10.04
CA ALA A 116 -9.88 -6.52 -9.84
C ALA A 116 -9.44 -7.18 -11.17
N ALA A 117 -10.19 -6.95 -12.26
CA ALA A 117 -9.84 -7.41 -13.60
C ALA A 117 -8.52 -6.81 -14.10
N LYS A 118 -8.29 -5.50 -13.91
CA LYS A 118 -7.00 -4.85 -14.27
C LYS A 118 -5.83 -5.40 -13.48
N MET A 119 -6.06 -5.79 -12.24
CA MET A 119 -5.06 -6.39 -11.36
C MET A 119 -4.93 -7.91 -11.54
N GLY A 120 -5.67 -8.51 -12.49
CA GLY A 120 -5.63 -9.95 -12.79
C GLY A 120 -6.11 -10.85 -11.65
N CYS A 121 -7.02 -10.39 -10.79
CA CYS A 121 -7.49 -11.18 -9.64
C CYS A 121 -8.99 -11.01 -9.36
N SER A 122 -9.52 -11.82 -8.43
CA SER A 122 -10.90 -11.67 -7.95
C SER A 122 -11.04 -10.48 -7.00
N VAL A 123 -12.26 -9.94 -6.86
CA VAL A 123 -12.54 -8.83 -5.91
C VAL A 123 -12.20 -9.22 -4.47
N THR A 124 -12.47 -10.47 -4.08
CA THR A 124 -12.16 -11.00 -2.75
C THR A 124 -10.66 -11.07 -2.53
N THR A 125 -9.92 -11.58 -3.51
CA THR A 125 -8.45 -11.65 -3.49
C THR A 125 -7.86 -10.24 -3.40
N LEU A 126 -8.36 -9.31 -4.22
CA LEU A 126 -7.93 -7.92 -4.24
C LEU A 126 -8.10 -7.27 -2.85
N ASN A 127 -9.28 -7.41 -2.24
CA ASN A 127 -9.56 -6.81 -0.93
C ASN A 127 -8.75 -7.46 0.20
N ASN A 128 -8.63 -8.79 0.21
CA ASN A 128 -7.87 -9.50 1.24
C ASN A 128 -6.40 -9.13 1.15
N ARG A 129 -5.82 -9.18 -0.05
CA ARG A 129 -4.42 -8.82 -0.31
C ARG A 129 -4.15 -7.36 0.04
N TYR A 130 -5.01 -6.44 -0.39
CA TYR A 130 -4.85 -5.01 -0.07
C TYR A 130 -4.95 -4.74 1.45
N ARG A 131 -5.87 -5.40 2.15
CA ARG A 131 -6.01 -5.27 3.61
C ARG A 131 -4.83 -5.87 4.37
N GLU A 132 -4.31 -7.00 3.92
CA GLU A 132 -3.13 -7.64 4.49
C GLU A 132 -1.91 -6.70 4.46
N PHE A 133 -1.74 -5.93 3.37
CA PHE A 133 -0.59 -5.05 3.20
C PHE A 133 -0.77 -3.64 3.77
N THR A 134 -1.98 -3.08 3.75
CA THR A 134 -2.23 -1.68 4.13
C THR A 134 -2.98 -1.53 5.46
N GLY A 135 -3.52 -2.61 6.01
CA GLY A 135 -4.45 -2.57 7.15
C GLY A 135 -5.83 -2.00 6.79
N HIS A 136 -6.06 -1.61 5.53
CA HIS A 136 -7.27 -0.96 5.08
C HIS A 136 -7.96 -1.76 3.97
N THR A 137 -9.28 -1.69 3.91
CA THR A 137 -10.04 -2.17 2.75
C THR A 137 -9.95 -1.16 1.61
N ILE A 138 -10.17 -1.62 0.38
CA ILE A 138 -10.12 -0.75 -0.80
C ILE A 138 -11.22 0.32 -0.75
N ARG A 139 -12.37 0.01 -0.13
CA ARG A 139 -13.43 1.00 0.11
C ARG A 139 -12.99 2.11 1.06
N GLN A 140 -12.23 1.78 2.11
CA GLN A 140 -11.67 2.77 3.04
C GLN A 140 -10.61 3.63 2.34
N ALA A 141 -9.74 3.04 1.52
CA ALA A 141 -8.77 3.78 0.72
C ALA A 141 -9.45 4.77 -0.24
N LEU A 142 -10.49 4.34 -0.96
CA LEU A 142 -11.30 5.21 -1.82
C LEU A 142 -11.93 6.38 -1.06
N LEU A 143 -12.49 6.12 0.12
CA LEU A 143 -13.08 7.16 0.96
C LEU A 143 -12.02 8.18 1.39
N ASN A 144 -10.85 7.70 1.83
CA ASN A 144 -9.75 8.54 2.28
C ASN A 144 -9.23 9.43 1.14
N ILE A 145 -9.09 8.89 -0.08
CA ILE A 145 -8.65 9.68 -1.23
C ILE A 145 -9.73 10.72 -1.61
N ARG A 146 -11.02 10.38 -1.57
CA ARG A 146 -12.12 11.35 -1.81
C ARG A 146 -12.10 12.49 -0.79
N VAL A 147 -11.94 12.17 0.49
CA VAL A 147 -11.85 13.18 1.56
C VAL A 147 -10.62 14.06 1.38
N ALA A 148 -9.48 13.48 1.01
CA ALA A 148 -8.26 14.24 0.72
C ALA A 148 -8.46 15.21 -0.45
N LEU A 149 -9.10 14.78 -1.55
CA LEU A 149 -9.40 15.65 -2.69
C LEU A 149 -10.39 16.76 -2.33
N VAL A 150 -11.43 16.49 -1.55
CA VAL A 150 -12.36 17.53 -1.08
C VAL A 150 -11.62 18.56 -0.23
N ARG A 151 -10.73 18.14 0.66
CA ARG A 151 -9.91 19.06 1.47
C ARG A 151 -8.98 19.92 0.61
N VAL A 152 -8.31 19.32 -0.38
CA VAL A 152 -7.44 20.05 -1.31
C VAL A 152 -8.24 21.05 -2.14
N ARG A 153 -9.38 20.64 -2.69
CA ARG A 153 -10.28 21.52 -3.45
C ARG A 153 -10.83 22.64 -2.58
N TRP A 154 -11.23 22.34 -1.34
CA TRP A 154 -11.75 23.32 -0.40
C TRP A 154 -10.72 24.41 -0.05
N LYS A 155 -9.45 24.01 0.15
CA LYS A 155 -8.34 24.97 0.32
C LYS A 155 -8.11 25.84 -0.93
N ALA A 156 -8.35 25.29 -2.13
CA ALA A 156 -8.12 26.00 -3.39
C ALA A 156 -9.28 26.93 -3.81
N THR A 157 -10.55 26.58 -3.53
CA THR A 157 -11.73 27.31 -4.04
C THR A 157 -12.57 28.02 -2.98
N GLY A 158 -12.26 27.91 -1.69
CA GLY A 158 -13.14 28.40 -0.63
C GLY A 158 -14.49 27.65 -0.58
N PRO A 159 -15.41 28.02 0.32
CA PRO A 159 -16.67 27.30 0.51
C PRO A 159 -17.52 27.32 -0.77
N LEU A 160 -18.15 26.18 -1.10
CA LEU A 160 -19.09 26.04 -2.21
C LEU A 160 -20.18 27.12 -2.07
N ARG A 161 -20.20 28.08 -3.01
CA ARG A 161 -21.34 29.01 -3.14
C ARG A 161 -22.59 28.16 -3.27
N LYS A 162 -23.54 28.35 -2.35
CA LYS A 162 -24.88 27.77 -2.43
C LYS A 162 -25.43 28.09 -3.82
N SER A 163 -25.81 27.06 -4.57
CA SER A 163 -26.56 27.23 -5.82
C SER A 163 -27.75 28.14 -5.54
N PRO A 164 -28.04 29.15 -6.37
CA PRO A 164 -29.24 29.95 -6.17
C PRO A 164 -30.47 29.03 -6.25
N PRO A 165 -31.52 29.27 -5.44
CA PRO A 165 -32.70 28.43 -5.46
C PRO A 165 -33.32 28.44 -6.87
N LYS A 166 -33.77 27.26 -7.33
CA LYS A 166 -34.57 27.14 -8.55
C LYS A 166 -35.81 28.04 -8.41
N PRO A 167 -36.20 28.81 -9.44
CA PRO A 167 -37.50 29.45 -9.43
C PRO A 167 -38.57 28.36 -9.58
N ASP A 168 -39.37 28.18 -8.53
CA ASP A 168 -40.56 27.34 -8.57
C ASP A 168 -41.50 27.85 -9.67
N SER A 169 -41.80 26.96 -10.62
CA SER A 169 -42.86 27.19 -11.59
C SER A 169 -44.19 26.79 -10.96
N ALA A 170 -44.91 27.74 -10.38
CA ALA A 170 -46.37 27.63 -10.24
C ALA A 170 -47.04 28.98 -9.97
N MET A 171 -48.10 29.20 -10.76
CA MET A 171 -49.30 29.99 -10.47
C MET A 171 -49.25 31.52 -10.61
N SER A 172 -49.66 31.94 -11.81
CA SER A 172 -50.77 32.87 -12.02
C SER A 172 -51.43 33.45 -10.75
N PHE A 173 -51.20 34.74 -10.52
CA PHE A 173 -52.18 35.62 -9.89
C PHE A 173 -52.59 36.70 -10.88
N ILE A 174 -53.78 36.48 -11.44
CA ILE A 174 -54.59 37.50 -12.10
C ILE A 174 -54.94 38.52 -11.01
N CYS A 175 -54.42 39.74 -11.11
CA CYS A 175 -54.92 40.88 -10.35
C CYS A 175 -55.64 41.82 -11.33
N GLN A 176 -56.94 41.58 -11.49
CA GLN A 176 -57.89 42.55 -12.03
C GLN A 176 -58.08 43.68 -11.02
N LYS A 177 -58.01 44.94 -11.48
CA LYS A 177 -58.76 46.09 -10.96
C LYS A 177 -58.45 47.36 -11.79
N PRO A 178 -59.33 48.37 -11.83
CA PRO A 178 -60.61 48.33 -12.50
C PRO A 178 -60.79 49.48 -13.50
N PHE A 179 -61.86 49.37 -14.27
CA PHE A 179 -62.50 50.40 -15.10
C PHE A 179 -62.53 51.78 -14.42
N ALA A 180 -62.05 52.82 -15.11
CA ALA A 180 -62.36 54.22 -14.82
C ALA A 180 -62.81 54.90 -16.12
N ALA A 181 -63.95 55.56 -16.01
CA ALA A 181 -64.84 56.01 -17.06
C ALA A 181 -64.33 57.25 -17.85
N SER A 182 -64.80 57.34 -19.10
CA SER A 182 -65.02 58.60 -19.86
C SER A 182 -65.87 59.59 -19.04
N PRO A 183 -65.85 60.91 -19.28
CA PRO A 183 -66.17 61.57 -20.57
C PRO A 183 -65.23 62.79 -20.86
N ALA A 184 -65.27 63.54 -21.96
CA ALA A 184 -66.29 63.85 -22.97
C ALA A 184 -65.61 64.15 -24.31
#